data_AF-A0A9P6IUQ6-F1
#
_entry.id   AF-A0A9P6IUQ6-F1
#
_cell.length_a   1.000
_cell.length_b   1.000
_cell.length_c   1.000
_cell.angle_alpha   90.00
_cell.angle_beta   90.00
_cell.angle_gamma   90.00
#
_symmetry.space_group_name_H-M   'P 1'
#
loop_
_entity.id
_entity.type
_entity.pdbx_description
1 polymer ?
#
loop_
_entity_poly.entity_id
_entity_poly.type
_entity_poly.pdbx_seq_one_letter_code
_entity_poly.pdbx_strand_id
1 'polypeptide(L)'
;MEKSFRDAISNVRWIQSSDVNQRSLTELDLWLECNTIPDCDEDLDFETSISTSTNNVRINLNMINRFELEIRGLSLTSGVDQDGTLYLEIKIWQINNLTSENLEFIHGCHYTRLKVSNTSPEVDNHLVDIIRNSLKLEDLYIECDMERFTKVMNLVLSTRERAIQDGDSLSLRTLIVSEENLYKSTVTFIGDSQLFDMRTFFSFISDEIIQEDDSMFNFLLQYGWSIEDLALSLTSNAQLTAPLWYSIQERGSRMKTFSFVPRSLTTLELNIFDQIIRILPRSTIVRLDGCNLEDEDQLENMLHLLRLCKERVNHLGLIGDSMKLWLPRLMQEFPDRTNFPVLNSFSVGCYNYLSEGPEAHDPWIVAMLSIPPDQPFPSIPLEMVRLDASLQRDDWRTVLKTLDLSTLGELVVTFSNFSLEELELLVNRIVDSDVSQVRLTTLRVHSRVLENSDAKVLHAMLREKAPNVQIYDW
;
A
#
# COMPACT_ATOMS: atom_id res chain seq x y z
N MET A 1 -30.53 10.96 32.28
CA MET A 1 -29.30 10.54 31.58
C MET A 1 -29.49 10.57 30.07
N GLU A 2 -30.33 9.70 29.49
CA GLU A 2 -30.58 9.68 28.03
C GLU A 2 -31.20 10.99 27.48
N LYS A 3 -32.14 11.60 28.22
CA LYS A 3 -32.70 12.92 27.88
C LYS A 3 -31.71 14.09 28.05
N SER A 4 -30.81 14.00 29.03
CA SER A 4 -29.81 15.06 29.29
C SER A 4 -28.70 15.04 28.23
N PHE A 5 -28.31 13.84 27.80
CA PHE A 5 -27.39 13.65 26.66
C PHE A 5 -28.02 14.14 25.34
N ARG A 6 -29.32 13.88 25.14
CA ARG A 6 -30.12 14.37 24.00
C ARG A 6 -30.17 15.90 23.90
N ASP A 7 -30.22 16.60 25.04
CA ASP A 7 -30.19 18.06 25.10
C ASP A 7 -28.75 18.64 24.93
N ALA A 8 -27.71 17.83 25.14
CA ALA A 8 -26.30 18.23 24.98
C ALA A 8 -25.82 18.17 23.51
N ILE A 9 -26.25 17.16 22.74
CA ILE A 9 -25.87 17.03 21.32
C ILE A 9 -26.64 18.00 20.42
N SER A 10 -27.92 18.24 20.71
CA SER A 10 -28.78 19.16 19.94
C SER A 10 -28.37 20.64 20.02
N ASN A 11 -27.40 20.98 20.87
CA ASN A 11 -26.88 22.33 21.07
C ASN A 11 -25.41 22.51 20.69
N VAL A 12 -24.78 21.51 20.04
CA VAL A 12 -23.42 21.69 19.50
C VAL A 12 -23.49 22.67 18.34
N ARG A 13 -23.22 23.95 18.61
CA ARG A 13 -23.01 24.97 17.58
C ARG A 13 -21.54 25.05 17.27
N TRP A 14 -21.17 24.68 16.04
CA TRP A 14 -19.86 24.98 15.50
C TRP A 14 -19.77 26.48 15.22
N ILE A 15 -19.11 27.22 16.11
CA ILE A 15 -18.82 28.64 15.89
C ILE A 15 -17.47 28.73 15.20
N GLN A 16 -17.47 29.01 13.91
CA GLN A 16 -16.28 29.46 13.21
C GLN A 16 -16.04 30.92 13.62
N SER A 17 -14.93 31.19 14.34
CA SER A 17 -14.55 32.58 14.63
C SER A 17 -14.34 33.33 13.31
N SER A 18 -15.22 34.29 13.02
CA SER A 18 -15.15 35.14 11.83
C SER A 18 -14.07 36.21 11.91
N ASP A 19 -13.32 36.28 13.02
CA ASP A 19 -12.25 37.25 13.24
C ASP A 19 -10.88 36.57 13.26
N VAL A 20 -10.43 36.07 12.10
CA VAL A 20 -9.02 35.71 11.88
C VAL A 20 -8.51 36.40 10.63
N ASN A 21 -8.44 37.73 10.70
CA ASN A 21 -7.51 38.47 9.87
C ASN A 21 -6.09 38.31 10.47
N GLN A 22 -5.22 37.61 9.75
CA GLN A 22 -3.75 37.66 9.88
C GLN A 22 -3.10 37.08 11.15
N ARG A 23 -3.46 35.87 11.59
CA ARG A 23 -2.58 35.06 12.46
C ARG A 23 -2.31 33.68 11.84
N SER A 24 -1.14 33.15 12.15
CA SER A 24 -0.56 31.94 11.57
C SER A 24 -1.52 30.75 11.59
N LEU A 25 -1.38 29.85 10.60
CA LEU A 25 -2.11 28.59 10.38
C LEU A 25 -2.03 27.57 11.55
N THR A 26 -1.65 27.99 12.75
CA THR A 26 -1.37 27.17 13.92
C THR A 26 -2.48 27.19 14.98
N GLU A 27 -3.47 28.06 14.87
CA GLU A 27 -4.55 28.20 15.87
C GLU A 27 -5.91 28.00 15.19
N LEU A 28 -6.48 26.80 15.35
CA LEU A 28 -7.84 26.50 14.95
C LEU A 28 -8.60 26.13 16.22
N ASP A 29 -9.24 27.12 16.84
CA ASP A 29 -10.07 26.91 18.03
C ASP A 29 -11.36 26.18 17.61
N LEU A 30 -11.38 24.86 17.82
CA LEU A 30 -12.56 24.02 17.66
C LEU A 30 -13.33 23.99 18.99
N TRP A 31 -14.54 24.53 18.98
CA TRP A 31 -15.39 24.64 20.17
C TRP A 31 -16.43 23.52 20.18
N LEU A 32 -16.33 22.61 21.16
CA LEU A 32 -17.40 21.68 21.53
C LEU A 32 -18.12 22.25 22.74
N GLU A 33 -19.36 22.70 22.57
CA GLU A 33 -20.21 23.17 23.67
C GLU A 33 -21.13 22.03 24.10
N CYS A 34 -20.85 21.43 25.26
CA CYS A 34 -21.62 20.30 25.80
C CYS A 34 -22.33 20.73 27.09
N ASN A 35 -23.67 20.74 27.10
CA ASN A 35 -24.48 21.36 28.15
C ASN A 35 -24.73 20.49 29.40
N THR A 36 -24.35 19.20 29.41
CA THR A 36 -24.42 18.36 30.62
C THR A 36 -23.39 17.22 30.59
N ILE A 37 -22.70 17.00 31.71
CA ILE A 37 -21.82 15.85 31.97
C ILE A 37 -22.57 14.90 32.92
N PRO A 38 -22.77 13.61 32.60
CA PRO A 38 -23.07 12.61 33.62
C PRO A 38 -21.78 12.20 34.32
N ASP A 39 -21.79 12.15 35.66
CA ASP A 39 -20.66 11.82 36.54
C ASP A 39 -19.66 10.84 35.91
N CYS A 40 -18.49 11.34 35.53
CA CYS A 40 -17.34 10.52 35.14
C CYS A 40 -16.51 10.27 36.40
N ASP A 41 -16.24 9.00 36.72
CA ASP A 41 -15.31 8.63 37.77
C ASP A 41 -13.93 9.25 37.49
N GLU A 42 -13.38 9.86 38.53
CA GLU A 42 -12.10 10.58 38.55
C GLU A 42 -10.93 9.60 38.37
N ASP A 43 -10.51 9.33 37.12
CA ASP A 43 -9.18 8.77 36.81
C ASP A 43 -8.80 9.09 35.35
N LEU A 44 -8.49 10.37 35.09
CA LEU A 44 -7.87 10.81 33.83
C LEU A 44 -6.69 11.75 34.15
N ASP A 45 -5.50 11.16 34.32
CA ASP A 45 -4.22 11.87 34.39
C ASP A 45 -3.79 12.35 32.99
N PHE A 46 -4.38 13.46 32.54
CA PHE A 46 -3.83 14.29 31.47
C PHE A 46 -4.09 15.74 31.83
N GLU A 47 -3.05 16.60 31.78
CA GLU A 47 -3.17 18.06 31.96
C GLU A 47 -4.06 18.67 30.85
N THR A 48 -5.36 18.54 31.03
CA THR A 48 -6.39 19.26 30.31
C THR A 48 -6.86 20.38 31.21
N SER A 49 -6.70 21.63 30.78
CA SER A 49 -7.27 22.77 31.49
C SER A 49 -8.79 22.78 31.27
N ILE A 50 -9.52 22.01 32.07
CA ILE A 50 -10.99 22.02 32.08
C ILE A 50 -11.41 23.24 32.92
N SER A 51 -11.80 24.34 32.28
CA SER A 51 -12.39 25.48 33.01
C SER A 51 -13.87 25.20 33.27
N THR A 52 -14.21 24.66 34.43
CA THR A 52 -15.60 24.49 34.89
C THR A 52 -16.12 25.80 35.49
N SER A 53 -16.46 26.75 34.63
CA SER A 53 -17.28 27.89 35.04
C SER A 53 -18.38 28.08 34.01
N THR A 54 -19.63 27.76 34.40
CA THR A 54 -20.83 27.54 33.56
C THR A 54 -20.87 26.15 32.93
N ASN A 55 -22.08 25.60 32.70
CA ASN A 55 -22.39 24.19 32.35
C ASN A 55 -21.82 23.68 31.01
N ASN A 56 -20.68 24.20 30.57
CA ASN A 56 -20.04 23.92 29.30
C ASN A 56 -18.68 23.26 29.57
N VAL A 57 -18.47 22.07 29.01
CA VAL A 57 -17.11 21.51 28.89
C VAL A 57 -16.40 22.28 27.78
N ARG A 58 -15.27 22.90 28.08
CA ARG A 58 -14.36 23.47 27.08
C ARG A 58 -13.19 22.52 26.90
N ILE A 59 -13.05 21.95 25.70
CA ILE A 59 -11.85 21.20 25.33
C ILE A 59 -11.02 22.10 24.43
N ASN A 60 -9.91 22.61 24.96
CA ASN A 60 -8.94 23.37 24.17
C ASN A 60 -8.04 22.37 23.42
N LEU A 61 -8.21 22.25 22.10
CA LEU A 61 -7.51 21.29 21.26
C LEU A 61 -6.10 21.75 20.84
N ASN A 62 -5.66 22.95 21.24
CA ASN A 62 -4.37 23.52 20.84
C ASN A 62 -3.11 22.74 21.32
N MET A 63 -3.27 21.67 22.12
CA MET A 63 -2.15 20.80 22.55
C MET A 63 -2.35 19.31 22.27
N ILE A 64 -3.44 18.93 21.61
CA ILE A 64 -3.78 17.51 21.42
C ILE A 64 -3.64 17.19 19.94
N ASN A 65 -2.53 16.53 19.57
CA ASN A 65 -2.29 16.08 18.19
C ASN A 65 -3.34 15.07 17.69
N ARG A 66 -4.13 14.48 18.60
CA ARG A 66 -5.20 13.52 18.29
C ARG A 66 -6.17 13.38 19.47
N PHE A 67 -7.46 13.62 19.25
CA PHE A 67 -8.51 13.22 20.20
C PHE A 67 -9.38 12.11 19.62
N GLU A 68 -10.02 11.34 20.49
CA GLU A 68 -10.96 10.28 20.13
C GLU A 68 -12.17 10.36 21.06
N LEU A 69 -13.36 10.46 20.49
CA LEU A 69 -14.64 10.47 21.22
C LEU A 69 -15.49 9.29 20.72
N GLU A 70 -15.80 8.35 21.60
CA GLU A 70 -16.62 7.18 21.27
C GLU A 70 -18.07 7.38 21.71
N ILE A 71 -19.02 7.23 20.79
CA ILE A 71 -20.45 7.34 21.03
C ILE A 71 -21.14 6.13 20.40
N ARG A 72 -21.49 5.12 21.21
CA ARG A 72 -22.37 3.98 20.85
C ARG A 72 -22.22 3.51 19.38
N GLY A 73 -21.08 2.92 19.03
CA GLY A 73 -20.84 2.39 17.67
C GLY A 73 -20.32 3.41 16.65
N LEU A 74 -20.08 4.64 17.08
CA LEU A 74 -19.35 5.68 16.35
C LEU A 74 -18.10 6.09 17.13
N SER A 75 -17.03 6.46 16.43
CA SER A 75 -15.92 7.21 17.01
C SER A 75 -15.64 8.45 16.17
N LEU A 76 -15.48 9.60 16.81
CA LEU A 76 -15.00 10.83 16.17
C LEU A 76 -13.53 11.01 16.53
N THR A 77 -12.68 11.11 15.51
CA THR A 77 -11.24 11.30 15.65
C THR A 77 -10.79 12.53 14.87
N SER A 78 -9.88 13.32 15.42
CA SER A 78 -9.15 14.32 14.64
C SER A 78 -7.68 13.93 14.51
N GLY A 79 -7.03 14.38 13.44
CA GLY A 79 -5.60 14.18 13.26
C GLY A 79 -4.99 15.12 12.23
N VAL A 80 -3.70 14.95 12.01
CA VAL A 80 -2.91 15.66 11.00
C VAL A 80 -2.30 14.63 10.06
N ASP A 81 -2.47 14.81 8.77
CA ASP A 81 -1.85 13.98 7.74
C ASP A 81 -0.34 14.22 7.63
N GLN A 82 0.34 13.35 6.86
CA GLN A 82 1.77 13.46 6.62
C GLN A 82 2.18 14.79 5.96
N ASP A 83 1.27 15.42 5.22
CA ASP A 83 1.46 16.70 4.55
C ASP A 83 1.11 17.91 5.44
N GLY A 84 0.66 17.67 6.69
CA GLY A 84 0.25 18.71 7.62
C GLY A 84 -1.24 19.07 7.54
N THR A 85 -2.04 18.43 6.69
CA THR A 85 -3.47 18.70 6.56
C THR A 85 -4.24 18.19 7.77
N LEU A 86 -5.04 19.05 8.41
CA LEU A 86 -5.94 18.66 9.49
C LEU A 86 -7.14 17.92 8.94
N TYR A 87 -7.49 16.78 9.55
CA TYR A 87 -8.69 16.02 9.21
C TYR A 87 -9.57 15.76 10.43
N LEU A 88 -10.86 15.61 10.15
CA LEU A 88 -11.85 15.10 11.09
C LEU A 88 -12.45 13.84 10.49
N GLU A 89 -12.37 12.75 11.22
CA GLU A 89 -12.78 11.42 10.82
C GLU A 89 -13.91 10.91 11.72
N ILE A 90 -14.97 10.43 11.09
CA ILE A 90 -15.98 9.61 11.77
C ILE A 90 -15.72 8.15 11.40
N LYS A 91 -15.63 7.27 12.40
CA LYS A 91 -15.67 5.83 12.19
C LYS A 91 -17.00 5.28 12.64
N ILE A 92 -17.60 4.45 11.82
CA ILE A 92 -18.85 3.74 12.06
C ILE A 92 -18.52 2.26 12.08
N TRP A 93 -18.60 1.64 13.25
CA TRP A 93 -18.25 0.23 13.40
C TRP A 93 -19.30 -0.70 12.77
N GLN A 94 -20.57 -0.29 12.85
CA GLN A 94 -21.74 -1.02 12.38
C GLN A 94 -22.82 -0.02 11.98
N ILE A 95 -22.97 0.20 10.67
CA ILE A 95 -23.88 1.21 10.11
C ILE A 95 -25.38 0.86 10.30
N ASN A 96 -25.71 -0.40 10.55
CA ASN A 96 -27.05 -0.85 10.93
C ASN A 96 -27.44 -0.43 12.36
N ASN A 97 -26.48 -0.04 13.21
CA ASN A 97 -26.75 0.45 14.56
C ASN A 97 -26.97 1.97 14.61
N LEU A 98 -26.91 2.66 13.47
CA LEU A 98 -27.17 4.10 13.43
C LEU A 98 -28.64 4.38 13.74
N THR A 99 -28.85 5.12 14.82
CA THR A 99 -30.14 5.72 15.14
C THR A 99 -30.35 7.00 14.31
N SER A 100 -31.58 7.52 14.25
CA SER A 100 -31.86 8.82 13.64
C SER A 100 -31.04 9.95 14.28
N GLU A 101 -30.81 9.90 15.60
CA GLU A 101 -29.95 10.85 16.32
C GLU A 101 -28.49 10.78 15.84
N ASN A 102 -28.00 9.57 15.51
CA ASN A 102 -26.66 9.40 14.95
C ASN A 102 -26.55 9.99 13.54
N LEU A 103 -27.56 9.79 12.69
CA LEU A 103 -27.58 10.35 11.35
C LEU A 103 -27.66 11.89 11.39
N GLU A 104 -28.52 12.46 12.24
CA GLU A 104 -28.57 13.91 12.47
C GLU A 104 -27.22 14.47 12.92
N PHE A 105 -26.52 13.78 13.84
CA PHE A 105 -25.18 14.16 14.26
C PHE A 105 -24.17 14.13 13.10
N ILE A 106 -24.14 13.04 12.32
CA ILE A 106 -23.25 12.90 11.16
C ILE A 106 -23.51 14.04 10.17
N HIS A 107 -24.77 14.30 9.81
CA HIS A 107 -25.15 15.37 8.88
C HIS A 107 -24.81 16.79 9.42
N GLY A 108 -24.83 16.98 10.73
CA GLY A 108 -24.42 18.23 11.38
C GLY A 108 -22.91 18.41 11.51
N CYS A 109 -22.12 17.36 11.30
CA CYS A 109 -20.66 17.39 11.45
C CYS A 109 -19.95 17.80 10.16
N HIS A 110 -18.91 18.62 10.29
CA HIS A 110 -18.02 18.99 9.19
C HIS A 110 -16.79 18.07 9.16
N TYR A 111 -17.00 16.80 8.86
CA TYR A 111 -15.90 15.84 8.71
C TYR A 111 -15.41 15.75 7.26
N THR A 112 -14.14 15.38 7.11
CA THR A 112 -13.50 15.16 5.81
C THR A 112 -13.29 13.68 5.53
N ARG A 113 -13.35 12.82 6.55
CA ARG A 113 -13.18 11.37 6.41
C ARG A 113 -14.29 10.56 7.07
N LEU A 114 -14.70 9.50 6.40
CA LEU A 114 -15.64 8.53 6.94
C LEU A 114 -15.08 7.12 6.77
N LYS A 115 -14.94 6.39 7.87
CA LYS A 115 -14.66 4.95 7.85
C LYS A 115 -15.90 4.18 8.26
N VAL A 116 -16.32 3.22 7.45
CA VAL A 116 -17.45 2.33 7.74
C VAL A 116 -16.94 0.90 7.74
N SER A 117 -16.99 0.27 8.91
CA SER A 117 -16.70 -1.15 9.06
C SER A 117 -17.98 -1.97 8.95
N ASN A 118 -17.86 -3.19 8.44
CA ASN A 118 -18.91 -4.22 8.45
C ASN A 118 -20.25 -3.75 7.87
N THR A 119 -20.29 -3.55 6.56
CA THR A 119 -21.51 -3.13 5.88
C THR A 119 -22.41 -4.32 5.53
N SER A 120 -23.73 -4.22 5.79
CA SER A 120 -24.77 -5.17 5.33
C SER A 120 -25.69 -4.55 4.26
N PRO A 121 -26.43 -5.32 3.43
CA PRO A 121 -27.30 -4.77 2.37
C PRO A 121 -28.37 -3.77 2.85
N GLU A 122 -28.81 -3.90 4.10
CA GLU A 122 -29.90 -3.11 4.69
C GLU A 122 -29.51 -1.64 4.90
N VAL A 123 -28.23 -1.31 4.78
CA VAL A 123 -27.67 0.00 5.16
C VAL A 123 -27.29 0.86 3.95
N ASP A 124 -27.54 0.37 2.74
CA ASP A 124 -27.21 1.08 1.50
C ASP A 124 -27.89 2.46 1.44
N ASN A 125 -29.13 2.55 1.92
CA ASN A 125 -29.85 3.83 2.00
C ASN A 125 -29.16 4.81 2.97
N HIS A 126 -28.73 4.35 4.14
CA HIS A 126 -28.00 5.19 5.08
C HIS A 126 -26.68 5.68 4.49
N LEU A 127 -25.95 4.82 3.77
CA LEU A 127 -24.70 5.22 3.13
C LEU A 127 -24.93 6.28 2.04
N VAL A 128 -25.96 6.12 1.21
CA VAL A 128 -26.38 7.11 0.21
C VAL A 128 -26.72 8.44 0.88
N ASP A 129 -27.53 8.40 1.94
CA ASP A 129 -27.96 9.58 2.67
C ASP A 129 -26.76 10.30 3.32
N ILE A 130 -25.82 9.56 3.91
CA ILE A 130 -24.59 10.10 4.46
C ILE A 130 -23.76 10.79 3.36
N ILE A 131 -23.52 10.13 2.24
CA ILE A 131 -22.70 10.70 1.14
C ILE A 131 -23.34 11.98 0.60
N ARG A 132 -24.66 11.99 0.38
CA ARG A 132 -25.38 13.15 -0.16
C ARG A 132 -25.35 14.36 0.75
N ASN A 133 -25.50 14.14 2.06
CA ASN A 133 -25.60 15.23 3.03
C ASN A 133 -24.23 15.70 3.55
N SER A 134 -23.14 15.01 3.21
CA SER A 134 -21.80 15.31 3.72
C SER A 134 -20.96 16.07 2.70
N LEU A 135 -21.27 17.36 2.54
CA LEU A 135 -20.66 18.22 1.49
C LEU A 135 -19.13 18.31 1.55
N LYS A 136 -18.54 18.11 2.74
CA LYS A 136 -17.09 18.17 2.99
C LYS A 136 -16.40 16.80 3.03
N LEU A 137 -17.14 15.71 2.83
CA LEU A 137 -16.56 14.38 2.81
C LEU A 137 -15.61 14.24 1.62
N GLU A 138 -14.32 14.08 1.88
CA GLU A 138 -13.25 13.93 0.90
C GLU A 138 -12.83 12.47 0.74
N ASP A 139 -12.70 11.73 1.85
CA ASP A 139 -12.26 10.33 1.85
C ASP A 139 -13.30 9.40 2.50
N LEU A 140 -13.68 8.35 1.78
CA LEU A 140 -14.61 7.32 2.23
C LEU A 140 -13.92 5.96 2.25
N TYR A 141 -13.86 5.33 3.41
CA TYR A 141 -13.30 4.00 3.63
C TYR A 141 -14.43 3.04 3.98
N ILE A 142 -14.58 1.95 3.24
CA ILE A 142 -15.63 0.95 3.48
C ILE A 142 -14.99 -0.43 3.55
N GLU A 143 -15.20 -1.11 4.67
CA GLU A 143 -14.88 -2.52 4.81
C GLU A 143 -16.14 -3.35 4.50
N CYS A 144 -16.04 -4.22 3.49
CA CYS A 144 -17.12 -5.13 3.10
C CYS A 144 -16.57 -6.47 2.61
N ASP A 145 -17.45 -7.46 2.54
CA ASP A 145 -17.16 -8.75 1.93
C ASP A 145 -17.05 -8.65 0.39
N MET A 146 -16.37 -9.61 -0.22
CA MET A 146 -16.24 -9.69 -1.69
C MET A 146 -17.60 -9.66 -2.40
N GLU A 147 -18.64 -10.29 -1.83
CA GLU A 147 -19.98 -10.34 -2.40
C GLU A 147 -20.64 -8.96 -2.55
N ARG A 148 -20.31 -8.00 -1.67
CA ARG A 148 -20.87 -6.65 -1.72
C ARG A 148 -19.94 -5.62 -2.37
N PHE A 149 -18.68 -5.94 -2.59
CA PHE A 149 -17.68 -5.06 -3.18
C PHE A 149 -18.22 -4.22 -4.35
N THR A 150 -18.72 -4.87 -5.40
CA THR A 150 -19.21 -4.20 -6.62
C THR A 150 -20.50 -3.44 -6.39
N LYS A 151 -21.36 -3.92 -5.49
CA LYS A 151 -22.61 -3.22 -5.12
C LYS A 151 -22.29 -1.91 -4.41
N VAL A 152 -21.38 -1.94 -3.45
CA VAL A 152 -20.91 -0.75 -2.71
C VAL A 152 -20.23 0.22 -3.67
N MET A 153 -19.34 -0.27 -4.54
CA MET A 153 -18.71 0.54 -5.58
C MET A 153 -19.75 1.24 -6.46
N ASN A 154 -20.70 0.50 -7.03
CA ASN A 154 -21.78 1.04 -7.85
C ASN A 154 -22.67 2.04 -7.09
N LEU A 155 -22.95 1.78 -5.83
CA LEU A 155 -23.75 2.65 -4.97
C LEU A 155 -23.06 4.01 -4.77
N VAL A 156 -21.79 4.02 -4.37
CA VAL A 156 -21.03 5.25 -4.14
C VAL A 156 -20.85 6.01 -5.46
N LEU A 157 -20.44 5.31 -6.53
CA LEU A 157 -20.23 5.91 -7.84
C LEU A 157 -21.50 6.55 -8.39
N SER A 158 -22.63 5.84 -8.36
CA SER A 158 -23.91 6.37 -8.86
C SER A 158 -24.49 7.47 -7.98
N THR A 159 -24.19 7.47 -6.68
CA THR A 159 -24.60 8.55 -5.76
C THR A 159 -23.81 9.81 -6.06
N ARG A 160 -22.49 9.68 -6.25
CA ARG A 160 -21.62 10.78 -6.65
C ARG A 160 -22.01 11.37 -8.00
N GLU A 161 -22.24 10.50 -8.99
CA GLU A 161 -22.63 10.94 -10.34
C GLU A 161 -23.96 11.71 -10.30
N ARG A 162 -24.96 11.21 -9.57
CA ARG A 162 -26.24 11.91 -9.40
C ARG A 162 -26.09 13.26 -8.73
N ALA A 163 -25.32 13.34 -7.64
CA ALA A 163 -25.06 14.62 -6.96
C ALA A 163 -24.44 15.66 -7.93
N ILE A 164 -23.47 15.25 -8.75
CA ILE A 164 -22.84 16.12 -9.75
C ILE A 164 -23.84 16.54 -10.84
N GLN A 165 -24.70 15.63 -11.30
CA GLN A 165 -25.74 15.92 -12.29
C GLN A 165 -26.80 16.88 -11.74
N ASP A 166 -27.14 16.77 -10.46
CA ASP A 166 -28.09 17.63 -9.75
C ASP A 166 -27.51 19.02 -9.44
N GLY A 167 -26.20 19.22 -9.66
CA GLY A 167 -25.49 20.47 -9.40
C GLY A 167 -25.07 20.64 -7.93
N ASP A 168 -25.17 19.57 -7.13
CA ASP A 168 -24.70 19.56 -5.75
C ASP A 168 -23.16 19.52 -5.71
N SER A 169 -22.59 20.19 -4.70
CA SER A 169 -21.16 20.11 -4.44
C SER A 169 -20.84 18.85 -3.64
N LEU A 170 -20.15 17.88 -4.24
CA LEU A 170 -19.61 16.73 -3.55
C LEU A 170 -18.08 16.77 -3.53
N SER A 171 -17.50 16.84 -2.34
CA SER A 171 -16.03 16.90 -2.16
C SER A 171 -15.34 15.55 -2.26
N LEU A 172 -16.08 14.44 -2.45
CA LEU A 172 -15.53 13.09 -2.40
C LEU A 172 -14.45 12.90 -3.48
N ARG A 173 -13.21 12.74 -3.03
CA ARG A 173 -11.99 12.54 -3.82
C ARG A 173 -11.55 11.10 -3.84
N THR A 174 -11.67 10.41 -2.70
CA THR A 174 -11.11 9.08 -2.52
C THR A 174 -12.18 8.14 -1.98
N LEU A 175 -12.32 6.98 -2.64
CA LEU A 175 -13.08 5.84 -2.13
C LEU A 175 -12.12 4.67 -1.95
N ILE A 176 -12.04 4.14 -0.76
CA ILE A 176 -11.29 2.92 -0.44
C ILE A 176 -12.29 1.86 -0.04
N VAL A 177 -12.31 0.74 -0.76
CA VAL A 177 -13.10 -0.43 -0.42
C VAL A 177 -12.17 -1.61 -0.24
N SER A 178 -12.27 -2.28 0.89
CA SER A 178 -11.35 -3.38 1.23
C SER A 178 -12.03 -4.46 2.06
N GLU A 179 -11.48 -5.66 1.96
CA GLU A 179 -11.71 -6.74 2.91
C GLU A 179 -10.38 -7.08 3.57
N GLU A 180 -10.37 -7.36 4.88
CA GLU A 180 -9.12 -7.60 5.61
C GLU A 180 -8.25 -8.66 4.91
N ASN A 181 -7.07 -8.24 4.48
CA ASN A 181 -6.02 -9.05 3.84
C ASN A 181 -6.37 -9.68 2.48
N LEU A 182 -7.60 -9.57 1.98
CA LEU A 182 -8.01 -10.21 0.72
C LEU A 182 -7.92 -9.24 -0.47
N TYR A 183 -8.52 -8.06 -0.35
CA TYR A 183 -8.46 -7.09 -1.44
C TYR A 183 -8.53 -5.66 -0.95
N LYS A 184 -8.04 -4.76 -1.79
CA LYS A 184 -8.12 -3.32 -1.59
C LYS A 184 -8.27 -2.63 -2.95
N SER A 185 -9.36 -1.90 -3.11
CA SER A 185 -9.57 -0.98 -4.21
C SER A 185 -9.50 0.44 -3.69
N THR A 186 -8.73 1.29 -4.35
CA THR A 186 -8.66 2.73 -4.08
C THR A 186 -9.02 3.46 -5.36
N VAL A 187 -10.17 4.13 -5.36
CA VAL A 187 -10.66 4.93 -6.47
C VAL A 187 -10.47 6.40 -6.16
N THR A 188 -9.76 7.10 -7.04
CA THR A 188 -9.53 8.54 -6.99
C THR A 188 -10.33 9.22 -8.08
N PHE A 189 -11.09 10.25 -7.72
CA PHE A 189 -11.87 11.07 -8.65
C PHE A 189 -11.09 12.31 -9.08
N ILE A 190 -10.88 12.49 -10.38
CA ILE A 190 -10.10 13.62 -10.90
C ILE A 190 -11.01 14.84 -11.07
N GLY A 191 -11.01 15.70 -10.05
CA GLY A 191 -11.68 17.00 -10.08
C GLY A 191 -13.19 16.96 -9.84
N ASP A 192 -13.78 18.17 -9.80
CA ASP A 192 -15.21 18.41 -9.58
C ASP A 192 -16.01 18.47 -10.89
N SER A 193 -15.38 18.13 -12.01
CA SER A 193 -15.98 18.28 -13.33
C SER A 193 -17.04 17.21 -13.61
N GLN A 194 -17.98 17.55 -14.50
CA GLN A 194 -19.08 16.67 -14.94
C GLN A 194 -18.65 15.39 -15.67
N LEU A 195 -17.37 15.24 -16.00
CA LEU A 195 -16.87 14.04 -16.67
C LEU A 195 -16.49 13.01 -15.62
N PHE A 196 -17.09 11.82 -15.74
CA PHE A 196 -16.76 10.65 -14.93
C PHE A 196 -15.32 10.20 -15.24
N ASP A 197 -14.36 10.79 -14.55
CA ASP A 197 -12.94 10.46 -14.63
C ASP A 197 -12.48 9.88 -13.30
N MET A 198 -12.16 8.59 -13.31
CA MET A 198 -11.69 7.85 -12.15
C MET A 198 -10.38 7.14 -12.45
N ARG A 199 -9.54 7.06 -11.43
CA ARG A 199 -8.30 6.28 -11.40
C ARG A 199 -8.41 5.26 -10.31
N THR A 200 -8.16 4.00 -10.67
CA THR A 200 -8.28 2.90 -9.72
C THR A 200 -6.91 2.27 -9.48
N PHE A 201 -6.50 2.22 -8.21
CA PHE A 201 -5.51 1.27 -7.72
C PHE A 201 -6.26 0.05 -7.21
N PHE A 202 -5.91 -1.14 -7.69
CA PHE A 202 -6.57 -2.38 -7.31
C PHE A 202 -5.52 -3.43 -6.92
N SER A 203 -5.62 -3.90 -5.68
CA SER A 203 -4.82 -5.00 -5.14
C SER A 203 -5.74 -6.14 -4.76
N PHE A 204 -5.42 -7.33 -5.26
CA PHE A 204 -6.17 -8.54 -4.97
C PHE A 204 -5.22 -9.68 -4.62
N ILE A 205 -5.44 -10.24 -3.43
CA ILE A 205 -4.68 -11.31 -2.82
C ILE A 205 -5.70 -12.33 -2.35
N SER A 206 -5.97 -13.36 -3.14
CA SER A 206 -6.83 -14.44 -2.70
C SER A 206 -6.35 -15.77 -3.24
N ASP A 207 -6.51 -16.79 -2.41
CA ASP A 207 -6.36 -18.18 -2.82
C ASP A 207 -7.70 -18.79 -3.29
N GLU A 208 -8.78 -18.01 -3.24
CA GLU A 208 -10.12 -18.45 -3.66
C GLU A 208 -10.31 -18.31 -5.17
N ILE A 209 -10.98 -19.30 -5.77
CA ILE A 209 -11.37 -19.29 -7.17
C ILE A 209 -12.58 -18.37 -7.34
N ILE A 210 -12.46 -17.38 -8.24
CA ILE A 210 -13.51 -16.40 -8.51
C ILE A 210 -14.39 -16.88 -9.66
N GLN A 211 -15.68 -16.98 -9.39
CA GLN A 211 -16.70 -17.42 -10.32
C GLN A 211 -17.23 -16.25 -11.17
N GLU A 212 -17.90 -16.54 -12.28
CA GLU A 212 -18.42 -15.52 -13.20
C GLU A 212 -19.55 -14.67 -12.57
N ASP A 213 -20.27 -15.21 -11.59
CA ASP A 213 -21.30 -14.52 -10.82
C ASP A 213 -20.76 -13.72 -9.64
N ASP A 214 -19.46 -13.81 -9.35
CA ASP A 214 -18.85 -13.03 -8.28
C ASP A 214 -18.87 -11.54 -8.59
N SER A 215 -19.05 -10.76 -7.52
CA SER A 215 -18.97 -9.30 -7.60
C SER A 215 -17.65 -8.85 -8.21
N MET A 216 -16.53 -9.50 -7.87
CA MET A 216 -15.22 -9.10 -8.38
C MET A 216 -15.08 -9.27 -9.90
N PHE A 217 -15.64 -10.34 -10.46
CA PHE A 217 -15.69 -10.54 -11.92
C PHE A 217 -16.40 -9.36 -12.60
N ASN A 218 -17.57 -9.00 -12.06
CA ASN A 218 -18.36 -7.88 -12.57
C ASN A 218 -17.63 -6.53 -12.43
N PHE A 219 -16.89 -6.32 -11.34
CA PHE A 219 -16.07 -5.13 -11.16
C PHE A 219 -15.00 -5.00 -12.24
N LEU A 220 -14.22 -6.06 -12.47
CA LEU A 220 -13.16 -6.03 -13.48
C LEU A 220 -13.73 -5.84 -14.89
N LEU A 221 -14.87 -6.45 -15.19
CA LEU A 221 -15.55 -6.26 -16.47
C LEU A 221 -15.99 -4.80 -16.65
N GLN A 222 -16.64 -4.22 -15.64
CA GLN A 222 -17.23 -2.88 -15.71
C GLN A 222 -16.18 -1.75 -15.62
N TYR A 223 -15.11 -1.96 -14.83
CA TYR A 223 -14.19 -0.92 -14.39
C TYR A 223 -12.71 -1.21 -14.66
N GLY A 224 -12.36 -2.37 -15.24
CA GLY A 224 -10.98 -2.75 -15.54
C GLY A 224 -10.22 -1.73 -16.40
N TRP A 225 -10.90 -1.05 -17.32
CA TRP A 225 -10.36 0.04 -18.14
C TRP A 225 -9.82 1.25 -17.33
N SER A 226 -10.34 1.47 -16.12
CA SER A 226 -9.98 2.60 -15.26
C SER A 226 -8.78 2.34 -14.33
N ILE A 227 -8.30 1.09 -14.30
CA ILE A 227 -7.22 0.67 -13.41
C ILE A 227 -5.89 1.24 -13.93
N GLU A 228 -5.25 2.07 -13.10
CA GLU A 228 -3.89 2.57 -13.36
C GLU A 228 -2.84 1.65 -12.74
N ASP A 229 -3.13 1.08 -11.57
CA ASP A 229 -2.19 0.23 -10.84
C ASP A 229 -2.90 -1.05 -10.40
N LEU A 230 -2.42 -2.18 -10.90
CA LEU A 230 -3.00 -3.49 -10.64
C LEU A 230 -1.97 -4.38 -9.96
N ALA A 231 -2.30 -4.92 -8.80
CA ALA A 231 -1.52 -5.95 -8.11
C ALA A 231 -2.33 -7.23 -7.95
N LEU A 232 -1.86 -8.31 -8.57
CA LEU A 232 -2.49 -9.62 -8.54
C LEU A 232 -1.54 -10.65 -7.93
N SER A 233 -1.95 -11.27 -6.82
CA SER A 233 -1.33 -12.47 -6.27
C SER A 233 -2.35 -13.60 -6.32
N LEU A 234 -2.19 -14.51 -7.27
CA LEU A 234 -3.18 -15.55 -7.59
C LEU A 234 -2.56 -16.95 -7.50
N THR A 235 -3.23 -17.87 -6.81
CA THR A 235 -2.93 -19.32 -6.86
C THR A 235 -3.63 -20.04 -8.01
N SER A 236 -4.73 -19.53 -8.56
CA SER A 236 -5.35 -20.05 -9.79
C SER A 236 -6.63 -19.24 -10.07
N ASN A 237 -6.61 -18.32 -11.02
CA ASN A 237 -7.82 -17.63 -11.48
C ASN A 237 -7.73 -17.07 -12.91
N ALA A 238 -7.74 -17.97 -13.91
CA ALA A 238 -8.05 -17.59 -15.31
C ALA A 238 -9.31 -16.71 -15.41
N GLN A 239 -10.28 -16.96 -14.52
CA GLN A 239 -11.57 -16.28 -14.47
C GLN A 239 -11.50 -14.79 -14.11
N LEU A 240 -10.45 -14.32 -13.42
CA LEU A 240 -10.23 -12.89 -13.18
C LEU A 240 -9.60 -12.18 -14.38
N THR A 241 -8.75 -12.89 -15.11
CA THR A 241 -7.98 -12.30 -16.20
C THR A 241 -8.84 -12.03 -17.44
N ALA A 242 -9.85 -12.87 -17.70
CA ALA A 242 -10.78 -12.69 -18.81
C ALA A 242 -11.61 -11.38 -18.76
N PRO A 243 -12.36 -11.06 -17.67
CA PRO A 243 -13.15 -9.82 -17.61
C PRO A 243 -12.28 -8.56 -17.67
N LEU A 244 -11.09 -8.60 -17.06
CA LEU A 244 -10.12 -7.52 -17.19
C LEU A 244 -9.67 -7.34 -18.65
N TRP A 245 -9.33 -8.43 -19.32
CA TRP A 245 -8.95 -8.42 -20.73
C TRP A 245 -10.07 -7.84 -21.61
N TYR A 246 -11.32 -8.29 -21.43
CA TYR A 246 -12.47 -7.74 -22.14
C TYR A 246 -12.65 -6.24 -21.90
N SER A 247 -12.58 -5.79 -20.65
CA SER A 247 -12.73 -4.38 -20.29
C SER A 247 -11.67 -3.50 -20.96
N ILE A 248 -10.41 -3.96 -20.93
CA ILE A 248 -9.28 -3.25 -21.56
C ILE A 248 -9.39 -3.27 -23.08
N GLN A 249 -9.80 -4.40 -23.68
CA GLN A 249 -9.93 -4.51 -25.13
C GLN A 249 -11.03 -3.57 -25.67
N GLU A 250 -12.15 -3.47 -24.97
CA GLU A 250 -13.30 -2.66 -25.40
C GLU A 250 -13.04 -1.15 -25.24
N ARG A 251 -12.43 -0.73 -24.13
CA ARG A 251 -12.35 0.68 -23.73
C ARG A 251 -10.93 1.26 -23.72
N GLY A 252 -9.92 0.42 -23.92
CA GLY A 252 -8.51 0.76 -23.74
C GLY A 252 -8.07 0.64 -22.28
N SER A 253 -6.75 0.49 -22.08
CA SER A 253 -6.15 0.48 -20.74
C SER A 253 -5.60 1.84 -20.36
N ARG A 254 -5.71 2.19 -19.08
CA ARG A 254 -4.97 3.29 -18.45
C ARG A 254 -3.84 2.81 -17.55
N MET A 255 -3.57 1.50 -17.55
CA MET A 255 -2.61 0.89 -16.65
C MET A 255 -1.22 1.47 -16.84
N LYS A 256 -0.60 1.85 -15.73
CA LYS A 256 0.76 2.35 -15.58
C LYS A 256 1.62 1.29 -14.91
N THR A 257 1.07 0.58 -13.93
CA THR A 257 1.77 -0.50 -13.24
C THR A 257 0.94 -1.77 -13.23
N PHE A 258 1.58 -2.88 -13.61
CA PHE A 258 1.02 -4.21 -13.53
C PHE A 258 1.94 -5.10 -12.69
N SER A 259 1.52 -5.45 -11.49
CA SER A 259 2.24 -6.32 -10.56
C SER A 259 1.60 -7.68 -10.51
N PHE A 260 2.42 -8.71 -10.68
CA PHE A 260 1.93 -10.07 -10.79
C PHE A 260 2.84 -11.07 -10.07
N VAL A 261 2.23 -11.82 -9.15
CA VAL A 261 2.87 -12.87 -8.35
C VAL A 261 2.22 -14.21 -8.70
N PRO A 262 2.73 -14.94 -9.71
CA PRO A 262 2.25 -16.28 -10.01
C PRO A 262 2.65 -17.25 -8.88
N ARG A 263 1.67 -17.79 -8.16
CA ARG A 263 1.91 -18.90 -7.22
C ARG A 263 1.77 -20.27 -7.88
N SER A 264 0.84 -20.39 -8.82
CA SER A 264 0.73 -21.53 -9.74
C SER A 264 -0.01 -21.11 -11.00
N LEU A 265 0.70 -21.06 -12.13
CA LEU A 265 0.09 -20.78 -13.42
C LEU A 265 -0.25 -22.06 -14.18
N THR A 266 -1.49 -22.16 -14.62
CA THR A 266 -1.91 -23.10 -15.66
C THR A 266 -1.58 -22.54 -17.05
N THR A 267 -1.51 -23.40 -18.06
CA THR A 267 -1.31 -22.97 -19.46
C THR A 267 -2.41 -22.01 -19.94
N LEU A 268 -3.65 -22.19 -19.48
CA LEU A 268 -4.76 -21.31 -19.83
C LEU A 268 -4.53 -19.89 -19.29
N GLU A 269 -4.11 -19.77 -18.03
CA GLU A 269 -3.82 -18.48 -17.39
C GLU A 269 -2.65 -17.79 -18.07
N LEU A 270 -1.58 -18.53 -18.37
CA LEU A 270 -0.44 -18.00 -19.10
C LEU A 270 -0.88 -17.39 -20.45
N ASN A 271 -1.77 -18.08 -21.19
CA ASN A 271 -2.29 -17.58 -22.46
C ASN A 271 -3.11 -16.28 -22.29
N ILE A 272 -3.87 -16.14 -21.20
CA ILE A 272 -4.63 -14.90 -20.96
C ILE A 272 -3.70 -13.78 -20.51
N PHE A 273 -2.70 -14.06 -19.66
CA PHE A 273 -1.67 -13.08 -19.31
C PHE A 273 -0.89 -12.61 -20.54
N ASP A 274 -0.53 -13.52 -21.46
CA ASP A 274 0.09 -13.16 -22.73
C ASP A 274 -0.79 -12.17 -23.52
N GLN A 275 -2.09 -12.41 -23.57
CA GLN A 275 -3.04 -11.50 -24.21
C GLN A 275 -3.12 -10.15 -23.50
N ILE A 276 -3.18 -10.12 -22.16
CA ILE A 276 -3.21 -8.88 -21.37
C ILE A 276 -1.93 -8.07 -21.62
N ILE A 277 -0.75 -8.67 -21.44
CA ILE A 277 0.53 -7.99 -21.59
C ILE A 277 0.67 -7.36 -22.99
N ARG A 278 0.18 -8.04 -24.04
CA ARG A 278 0.20 -7.54 -25.42
C ARG A 278 -0.71 -6.34 -25.68
N ILE A 279 -1.85 -6.24 -24.98
CA ILE A 279 -2.79 -5.12 -25.15
C ILE A 279 -2.50 -3.95 -24.19
N LEU A 280 -1.74 -4.19 -23.12
CA LEU A 280 -1.31 -3.13 -22.22
C LEU A 280 -0.45 -2.09 -22.96
N PRO A 281 -0.58 -0.79 -22.62
CA PRO A 281 0.26 0.26 -23.17
C PRO A 281 1.74 -0.08 -23.02
N ARG A 282 2.56 0.24 -24.03
CA ARG A 282 4.01 0.00 -23.96
C ARG A 282 4.70 0.73 -22.80
N SER A 283 4.12 1.83 -22.34
CA SER A 283 4.57 2.59 -21.17
C SER A 283 4.25 1.93 -19.83
N THR A 284 3.46 0.85 -19.82
CA THR A 284 3.08 0.17 -18.58
C THR A 284 4.26 -0.60 -18.06
N ILE A 285 4.65 -0.29 -16.83
CA ILE A 285 5.66 -0.96 -16.06
C ILE A 285 5.12 -2.29 -15.53
N VAL A 286 5.94 -3.33 -15.58
CA VAL A 286 5.59 -4.67 -15.09
C VAL A 286 6.46 -5.02 -13.88
N ARG A 287 5.83 -5.52 -12.82
CA ARG A 287 6.49 -6.11 -11.65
C ARG A 287 6.18 -7.60 -11.65
N LEU A 288 7.20 -8.44 -11.66
CA LEU A 288 7.04 -9.90 -11.68
C LEU A 288 7.75 -10.54 -10.50
N ASP A 289 7.03 -11.40 -9.78
CA ASP A 289 7.56 -12.19 -8.68
C ASP A 289 7.34 -13.69 -8.92
N GLY A 290 8.36 -14.38 -9.43
CA GLY A 290 8.34 -15.83 -9.62
C GLY A 290 8.53 -16.56 -8.29
N CYS A 291 7.66 -17.52 -8.00
CA CYS A 291 7.71 -18.38 -6.82
C CYS A 291 7.79 -19.86 -7.23
N ASN A 292 8.30 -20.73 -6.34
CA ASN A 292 8.37 -22.19 -6.54
C ASN A 292 9.08 -22.57 -7.86
N LEU A 293 10.18 -21.89 -8.19
CA LEU A 293 10.88 -22.02 -9.47
C LEU A 293 11.58 -23.39 -9.67
N GLU A 294 11.71 -24.20 -8.62
CA GLU A 294 12.12 -25.61 -8.68
C GLU A 294 11.10 -26.50 -9.40
N ASP A 295 9.84 -26.07 -9.48
CA ASP A 295 8.82 -26.68 -10.31
C ASP A 295 9.07 -26.26 -11.77
N GLU A 296 9.32 -27.26 -12.62
CA GLU A 296 9.69 -27.04 -14.03
C GLU A 296 8.59 -26.30 -14.82
N ASP A 297 7.31 -26.55 -14.51
CA ASP A 297 6.20 -25.87 -15.17
C ASP A 297 6.15 -24.39 -14.74
N GLN A 298 6.36 -24.09 -13.45
CA GLN A 298 6.45 -22.70 -12.97
C GLN A 298 7.65 -21.96 -13.56
N LEU A 299 8.81 -22.63 -13.66
CA LEU A 299 9.99 -22.06 -14.31
C LEU A 299 9.74 -21.74 -15.78
N GLU A 300 9.15 -22.67 -16.54
CA GLU A 300 8.81 -22.44 -17.95
C GLU A 300 7.81 -21.29 -18.13
N ASN A 301 6.80 -21.23 -17.26
CA ASN A 301 5.83 -20.15 -17.26
C ASN A 301 6.51 -18.79 -16.98
N MET A 302 7.41 -18.75 -15.99
CA MET A 302 8.17 -17.54 -15.67
C MET A 302 9.09 -17.11 -16.82
N LEU A 303 9.82 -18.06 -17.43
CA LEU A 303 10.65 -17.81 -18.60
C LEU A 303 9.82 -17.26 -19.76
N HIS A 304 8.64 -17.83 -20.00
CA HIS A 304 7.71 -17.33 -21.01
C HIS A 304 7.30 -15.88 -20.75
N LEU A 305 6.87 -15.56 -19.53
CA LEU A 305 6.48 -14.19 -19.15
C LEU A 305 7.64 -13.20 -19.29
N LEU A 306 8.84 -13.57 -18.87
CA LEU A 306 10.03 -12.73 -19.02
C LEU A 306 10.35 -12.47 -20.49
N ARG A 307 10.32 -13.49 -21.36
CA ARG A 307 10.52 -13.30 -22.81
C ARG A 307 9.51 -12.31 -23.40
N LEU A 308 8.29 -12.31 -22.89
CA LEU A 308 7.21 -11.44 -23.37
C LEU A 308 7.37 -9.97 -22.93
N CYS A 309 7.81 -9.72 -21.70
CA CYS A 309 7.75 -8.38 -21.12
C CYS A 309 9.04 -7.81 -20.52
N LYS A 310 10.20 -8.48 -20.64
CA LYS A 310 11.49 -8.05 -20.06
C LYS A 310 11.85 -6.57 -20.23
N GLU A 311 11.50 -5.97 -21.38
CA GLU A 311 11.76 -4.55 -21.67
C GLU A 311 10.98 -3.57 -20.78
N ARG A 312 9.91 -4.05 -20.15
CA ARG A 312 8.98 -3.30 -19.29
C ARG A 312 9.09 -3.67 -17.81
N VAL A 313 9.92 -4.67 -17.47
CA VAL A 313 10.06 -5.16 -16.09
C VAL A 313 10.90 -4.19 -15.27
N ASN A 314 10.30 -3.49 -14.31
CA ASN A 314 11.05 -2.65 -13.36
C ASN A 314 11.35 -3.36 -12.04
N HIS A 315 10.57 -4.38 -11.70
CA HIS A 315 10.77 -5.22 -10.53
C HIS A 315 10.79 -6.68 -10.93
N LEU A 316 11.85 -7.38 -10.53
CA LEU A 316 12.01 -8.82 -10.74
C LEU A 316 12.33 -9.50 -9.41
N GLY A 317 11.36 -10.23 -8.87
CA GLY A 317 11.52 -11.17 -7.76
C GLY A 317 11.57 -12.60 -8.26
N LEU A 318 12.53 -13.38 -7.78
CA LEU A 318 12.71 -14.79 -8.15
C LEU A 318 13.01 -15.62 -6.90
N ILE A 319 12.09 -16.51 -6.54
CA ILE A 319 12.18 -17.30 -5.32
C ILE A 319 11.85 -18.76 -5.64
N GLY A 320 12.66 -19.68 -5.12
CA GLY A 320 12.36 -21.11 -5.12
C GLY A 320 13.03 -21.82 -3.95
N ASP A 321 12.88 -23.14 -3.84
CA ASP A 321 13.54 -23.94 -2.81
C ASP A 321 15.03 -24.15 -3.09
N SER A 322 15.44 -24.20 -4.35
CA SER A 322 16.84 -24.48 -4.75
C SER A 322 17.24 -23.72 -6.00
N MET A 323 18.13 -22.73 -5.87
CA MET A 323 18.68 -22.01 -7.03
C MET A 323 19.40 -22.94 -8.01
N LYS A 324 19.95 -24.08 -7.55
CA LYS A 324 20.64 -25.06 -8.42
C LYS A 324 19.75 -25.59 -9.53
N LEU A 325 18.46 -25.76 -9.25
CA LEU A 325 17.51 -26.37 -10.17
C LEU A 325 17.09 -25.40 -11.27
N TRP A 326 16.86 -24.14 -10.94
CA TRP A 326 16.21 -23.20 -11.85
C TRP A 326 17.12 -22.08 -12.38
N LEU A 327 18.13 -21.68 -11.60
CA LEU A 327 18.98 -20.54 -11.96
C LEU A 327 19.80 -20.78 -13.24
N PRO A 328 20.40 -21.96 -13.49
CA PRO A 328 21.16 -22.19 -14.72
C PRO A 328 20.36 -21.94 -16.00
N ARG A 329 19.06 -22.25 -15.99
CA ARG A 329 18.17 -22.00 -17.12
C ARG A 329 17.89 -20.51 -17.31
N LEU A 330 17.60 -19.79 -16.21
CA LEU A 330 17.46 -18.33 -16.26
C LEU A 330 18.74 -17.63 -16.72
N MET A 331 19.91 -18.08 -16.23
CA MET A 331 21.22 -17.56 -16.65
C MET A 331 21.47 -17.74 -18.15
N GLN A 332 21.03 -18.86 -18.73
CA GLN A 332 21.21 -19.12 -20.15
C GLN A 332 20.39 -18.16 -21.01
N GLU A 333 19.19 -17.81 -20.57
CA GLU A 333 18.26 -16.96 -21.34
C GLU A 333 18.43 -15.47 -21.07
N PHE A 334 18.72 -15.13 -19.82
CA PHE A 334 18.88 -13.77 -19.32
C PHE A 334 20.19 -13.67 -18.56
N PRO A 335 21.34 -13.69 -19.25
CA PRO A 335 22.65 -13.79 -18.62
C PRO A 335 23.02 -12.59 -17.73
N ASP A 336 22.40 -11.43 -17.98
CA ASP A 336 22.70 -10.21 -17.25
C ASP A 336 21.54 -9.20 -17.28
N ARG A 337 21.75 -8.08 -16.60
CA ARG A 337 20.79 -6.99 -16.48
C ARG A 337 20.43 -6.31 -17.81
N THR A 338 21.22 -6.46 -18.87
CA THR A 338 20.96 -5.80 -20.18
C THR A 338 19.61 -6.20 -20.77
N ASN A 339 19.10 -7.36 -20.37
CA ASN A 339 17.80 -7.85 -20.80
C ASN A 339 16.62 -7.10 -20.14
N PHE A 340 16.86 -6.34 -19.07
CA PHE A 340 15.85 -5.64 -18.28
C PHE A 340 16.20 -4.15 -18.15
N PRO A 341 16.06 -3.36 -19.24
CA PRO A 341 16.57 -1.98 -19.32
C PRO A 341 15.93 -1.01 -18.31
N VAL A 342 14.73 -1.33 -17.82
CA VAL A 342 14.00 -0.50 -16.85
C VAL A 342 14.00 -1.07 -15.42
N LEU A 343 14.78 -2.14 -15.17
CA LEU A 343 14.87 -2.79 -13.85
C LEU A 343 15.49 -1.85 -12.83
N ASN A 344 14.75 -1.44 -11.81
CA ASN A 344 15.25 -0.67 -10.66
C ASN A 344 15.10 -1.41 -9.33
N SER A 345 14.40 -2.55 -9.31
CA SER A 345 14.21 -3.35 -8.12
C SER A 345 14.44 -4.83 -8.43
N PHE A 346 15.34 -5.47 -7.69
CA PHE A 346 15.73 -6.86 -7.92
C PHE A 346 15.69 -7.66 -6.62
N SER A 347 15.02 -8.80 -6.65
CA SER A 347 14.92 -9.72 -5.53
C SER A 347 15.23 -11.14 -5.98
N VAL A 348 16.10 -11.83 -5.27
CA VAL A 348 16.41 -13.24 -5.54
C VAL A 348 16.52 -14.02 -4.23
N GLY A 349 15.89 -15.19 -4.15
CA GLY A 349 15.72 -15.92 -2.90
C GLY A 349 15.67 -17.44 -3.01
N CYS A 350 15.99 -18.11 -1.90
CA CYS A 350 16.01 -19.57 -1.75
C CYS A 350 15.42 -20.00 -0.40
N TYR A 351 14.34 -20.81 -0.38
CA TYR A 351 13.71 -21.28 0.87
C TYR A 351 14.44 -22.45 1.53
N ASN A 352 15.07 -23.36 0.77
CA ASN A 352 15.73 -24.56 1.32
C ASN A 352 17.24 -24.36 1.51
N TYR A 353 17.57 -23.35 2.29
CA TYR A 353 18.93 -22.89 2.57
C TYR A 353 19.77 -23.82 3.47
N LEU A 354 19.21 -24.90 4.03
CA LEU A 354 19.90 -25.80 4.96
C LEU A 354 20.65 -26.94 4.27
N SER A 355 20.35 -27.23 3.00
CA SER A 355 20.74 -28.49 2.36
C SER A 355 21.74 -28.34 1.22
N GLU A 356 21.97 -27.13 0.70
CA GLU A 356 22.78 -26.94 -0.50
C GLU A 356 24.14 -26.33 -0.22
N GLY A 357 25.19 -27.12 -0.49
CA GLY A 357 26.57 -26.70 -0.32
C GLY A 357 27.07 -25.66 -1.34
N PRO A 358 28.33 -25.20 -1.16
CA PRO A 358 29.03 -24.12 -1.89
C PRO A 358 29.12 -24.28 -3.41
N GLU A 359 28.12 -23.93 -4.22
CA GLU A 359 28.32 -23.96 -5.68
C GLU A 359 27.86 -22.66 -6.37
N ALA A 360 28.85 -21.90 -6.84
CA ALA A 360 28.96 -21.11 -8.07
C ALA A 360 27.73 -20.39 -8.69
N HIS A 361 26.75 -19.96 -7.91
CA HIS A 361 25.62 -19.15 -8.39
C HIS A 361 25.88 -17.63 -8.38
N ASP A 362 27.07 -17.20 -7.92
CA ASP A 362 27.51 -15.80 -7.79
C ASP A 362 27.62 -15.01 -9.11
N PRO A 363 28.18 -15.53 -10.22
CA PRO A 363 28.46 -14.71 -11.40
C PRO A 363 27.22 -14.05 -11.99
N TRP A 364 26.06 -14.70 -11.89
CA TRP A 364 24.81 -14.15 -12.40
C TRP A 364 24.20 -13.10 -11.49
N ILE A 365 24.20 -13.32 -10.17
CA ILE A 365 23.73 -12.29 -9.22
C ILE A 365 24.58 -11.02 -9.41
N VAL A 366 25.90 -11.16 -9.51
CA VAL A 366 26.81 -10.06 -9.80
C VAL A 366 26.49 -9.40 -11.16
N ALA A 367 26.21 -10.18 -12.20
CA ALA A 367 25.83 -9.65 -13.51
C ALA A 367 24.47 -8.91 -13.49
N MET A 368 23.54 -9.32 -12.64
CA MET A 368 22.25 -8.65 -12.43
C MET A 368 22.37 -7.37 -11.61
N LEU A 369 23.32 -7.31 -10.68
CA LEU A 369 23.61 -6.12 -9.87
C LEU A 369 24.48 -5.09 -10.62
N SER A 370 25.33 -5.54 -11.54
CA SER A 370 26.23 -4.69 -12.30
C SER A 370 25.51 -3.94 -13.42
N ILE A 371 25.98 -2.73 -13.72
CA ILE A 371 25.69 -2.05 -14.99
C ILE A 371 26.87 -2.32 -15.92
N PRO A 372 26.67 -2.97 -17.08
CA PRO A 372 27.76 -3.19 -18.01
C PRO A 372 28.30 -1.85 -18.54
N PRO A 373 29.63 -1.67 -18.61
CA PRO A 373 30.26 -0.39 -18.94
C PRO A 373 29.99 0.07 -20.38
N ASP A 374 29.69 -0.86 -21.29
CA ASP A 374 29.60 -0.61 -22.73
C ASP A 374 28.15 -0.49 -23.25
N GLN A 375 27.17 -0.22 -22.38
CA GLN A 375 25.78 -0.11 -22.83
C GLN A 375 25.48 1.20 -23.59
N PRO A 376 24.78 1.14 -24.73
CA PRO A 376 24.43 2.31 -25.54
C PRO A 376 23.34 3.19 -24.91
N PHE A 377 22.62 2.67 -23.91
CA PHE A 377 21.58 3.40 -23.19
C PHE A 377 21.87 3.38 -21.69
N PRO A 378 21.57 4.47 -20.96
CA PRO A 378 21.72 4.46 -19.51
C PRO A 378 20.73 3.45 -18.94
N SER A 379 21.23 2.32 -18.43
CA SER A 379 20.45 1.46 -17.55
C SER A 379 19.94 2.30 -16.37
N ILE A 380 18.66 2.16 -16.03
CA ILE A 380 18.13 2.74 -14.79
C ILE A 380 18.95 2.13 -13.64
N PRO A 381 19.43 2.87 -12.65
CA PRO A 381 20.16 2.27 -11.54
C PRO A 381 19.24 1.46 -10.61
N LEU A 382 19.81 0.50 -9.85
CA LEU A 382 19.02 -0.23 -8.86
C LEU A 382 18.78 0.68 -7.65
N GLU A 383 17.53 0.77 -7.25
CA GLU A 383 17.04 1.50 -6.07
C GLU A 383 16.72 0.53 -4.93
N MET A 384 16.36 -0.71 -5.24
CA MET A 384 16.08 -1.75 -4.25
C MET A 384 16.73 -3.07 -4.64
N VAL A 385 17.45 -3.68 -3.70
CA VAL A 385 18.01 -5.03 -3.84
C VAL A 385 17.60 -5.87 -2.64
N ARG A 386 17.04 -7.05 -2.91
CA ARG A 386 16.72 -8.06 -1.90
C ARG A 386 17.41 -9.38 -2.21
N LEU A 387 18.19 -9.89 -1.26
CA LEU A 387 18.95 -11.13 -1.38
C LEU A 387 18.55 -12.06 -0.23
N ASP A 388 17.75 -13.07 -0.54
CA ASP A 388 17.28 -14.07 0.41
C ASP A 388 18.02 -15.39 0.17
N ALA A 389 19.35 -15.37 0.30
CA ALA A 389 20.21 -16.49 -0.10
C ALA A 389 21.32 -16.75 0.93
N SER A 390 21.86 -17.98 0.90
CA SER A 390 23.08 -18.35 1.64
C SER A 390 24.21 -18.55 0.62
N LEU A 391 25.12 -17.58 0.53
CA LEU A 391 26.24 -17.58 -0.43
C LEU A 391 27.55 -17.98 0.23
N GLN A 392 28.59 -18.30 -0.55
CA GLN A 392 29.91 -18.44 0.06
C GLN A 392 30.46 -17.11 0.52
N ARG A 393 31.43 -17.18 1.43
CA ARG A 393 32.08 -15.99 1.99
C ARG A 393 32.66 -15.09 0.91
N ASP A 394 33.37 -15.68 -0.06
CA ASP A 394 33.97 -14.93 -1.16
C ASP A 394 32.91 -14.37 -2.12
N ASP A 395 31.82 -15.11 -2.35
CA ASP A 395 30.67 -14.65 -3.16
C ASP A 395 30.00 -13.43 -2.52
N TRP A 396 29.74 -13.47 -1.21
CA TRP A 396 29.21 -12.32 -0.48
C TRP A 396 30.10 -11.10 -0.63
N ARG A 397 31.42 -11.26 -0.55
CA ARG A 397 32.37 -10.16 -0.74
C ARG A 397 32.30 -9.60 -2.16
N THR A 398 32.11 -10.45 -3.17
CA THR A 398 31.93 -10.02 -4.56
C THR A 398 30.63 -9.25 -4.73
N VAL A 399 29.49 -9.83 -4.34
CA VAL A 399 28.17 -9.20 -4.34
C VAL A 399 28.21 -7.84 -3.64
N LEU A 400 28.75 -7.82 -2.42
CA LEU A 400 28.85 -6.62 -1.61
C LEU A 400 29.75 -5.56 -2.21
N LYS A 401 30.73 -5.88 -3.06
CA LYS A 401 31.57 -4.91 -3.77
C LYS A 401 30.90 -4.40 -5.05
N THR A 402 30.08 -5.23 -5.67
CA THR A 402 29.35 -4.91 -6.90
C THR A 402 28.21 -3.92 -6.68
N LEU A 403 27.57 -3.94 -5.52
CA LEU A 403 26.46 -3.02 -5.22
C LEU A 403 26.86 -1.56 -5.40
N ASP A 404 26.07 -0.80 -6.15
CA ASP A 404 26.21 0.64 -6.26
C ASP A 404 25.39 1.33 -5.16
N LEU A 405 26.05 1.62 -4.03
CA LEU A 405 25.43 2.27 -2.88
C LEU A 405 25.08 3.75 -3.15
N SER A 406 25.56 4.32 -4.26
CA SER A 406 25.24 5.70 -4.62
C SER A 406 23.84 5.88 -5.19
N THR A 407 23.23 4.78 -5.62
CA THR A 407 21.88 4.77 -6.18
C THR A 407 20.90 3.91 -5.38
N LEU A 408 21.42 2.91 -4.66
CA LEU A 408 20.62 1.98 -3.88
C LEU A 408 19.95 2.68 -2.70
N GLY A 409 18.62 2.75 -2.69
CA GLY A 409 17.82 3.29 -1.59
C GLY A 409 17.53 2.27 -0.50
N GLU A 410 17.34 1.00 -0.89
CA GLU A 410 17.02 -0.09 0.02
C GLU A 410 17.85 -1.35 -0.29
N LEU A 411 18.48 -1.90 0.76
CA LEU A 411 19.15 -3.19 0.74
C LEU A 411 18.53 -4.11 1.79
N VAL A 412 17.97 -5.23 1.33
CA VAL A 412 17.42 -6.28 2.18
C VAL A 412 18.25 -7.54 1.97
N VAL A 413 18.83 -8.06 3.04
CA VAL A 413 19.52 -9.34 3.04
C VAL A 413 18.87 -10.19 4.11
N THR A 414 18.19 -11.27 3.73
CA THR A 414 17.60 -12.19 4.71
C THR A 414 18.06 -13.62 4.53
N PHE A 415 17.86 -14.43 5.56
CA PHE A 415 18.19 -15.86 5.55
C PHE A 415 19.65 -16.17 5.19
N SER A 416 20.52 -15.19 5.44
CA SER A 416 21.90 -15.23 5.02
C SER A 416 22.78 -15.95 6.05
N ASN A 417 23.98 -16.30 5.60
CA ASN A 417 25.10 -16.76 6.41
C ASN A 417 26.16 -15.67 6.56
N PHE A 418 25.75 -14.39 6.56
CA PHE A 418 26.63 -13.24 6.79
C PHE A 418 27.42 -13.44 8.09
N SER A 419 28.74 -13.44 8.00
CA SER A 419 29.59 -13.33 9.20
C SER A 419 29.84 -11.87 9.53
N LEU A 420 30.42 -11.62 10.71
CA LEU A 420 30.81 -10.28 11.14
C LEU A 420 31.75 -9.59 10.12
N GLU A 421 32.63 -10.34 9.46
CA GLU A 421 33.56 -9.79 8.46
C GLU A 421 32.84 -9.21 7.22
N GLU A 422 31.83 -9.91 6.69
CA GLU A 422 31.05 -9.42 5.54
C GLU A 422 30.18 -8.23 5.92
N LEU A 423 29.70 -8.21 7.17
CA LEU A 423 28.94 -7.12 7.72
C LEU A 423 29.80 -5.85 7.88
N GLU A 424 31.00 -6.00 8.45
CA GLU A 424 32.00 -4.93 8.54
C GLU A 424 32.37 -4.40 7.15
N LEU A 425 32.52 -5.28 6.15
CA LEU A 425 32.76 -4.86 4.77
C LEU A 425 31.62 -3.98 4.24
N LEU A 426 30.36 -4.38 4.42
CA LEU A 426 29.20 -3.59 4.00
C LEU A 426 29.20 -2.21 4.68
N VAL A 427 29.42 -2.15 5.99
CA VAL A 427 29.50 -0.88 6.72
C VAL A 427 30.63 -0.01 6.20
N ASN A 428 31.83 -0.58 6.05
CA ASN A 428 32.97 0.18 5.57
C ASN A 428 32.69 0.73 4.16
N ARG A 429 32.03 -0.01 3.27
CA ARG A 429 31.61 0.53 1.97
C ARG A 429 30.63 1.69 2.08
N ILE A 430 29.66 1.62 3.01
CA ILE A 430 28.71 2.71 3.26
C ILE A 430 29.45 3.96 3.76
N VAL A 431 30.48 3.79 4.58
CA VAL A 431 31.18 4.89 5.26
C VAL A 431 32.32 5.49 4.42
N ASP A 432 33.05 4.65 3.70
CA ASP A 432 34.17 5.05 2.85
C ASP A 432 33.69 5.70 1.54
N SER A 433 32.44 5.44 1.16
CA SER A 433 31.77 6.23 0.13
C SER A 433 31.57 7.64 0.65
N ASP A 434 31.81 8.66 -0.17
CA ASP A 434 31.51 10.05 0.20
C ASP A 434 30.05 10.10 0.69
N VAL A 435 29.84 10.48 1.95
CA VAL A 435 28.52 10.40 2.62
C VAL A 435 27.45 11.17 1.85
N SER A 436 27.85 12.17 1.05
CA SER A 436 26.95 12.91 0.15
C SER A 436 26.48 12.10 -1.07
N GLN A 437 27.13 11.00 -1.40
CA GLN A 437 26.87 10.15 -2.56
C GLN A 437 26.05 8.92 -2.21
N VAL A 438 26.09 8.41 -0.97
CA VAL A 438 25.32 7.23 -0.57
C VAL A 438 23.82 7.57 -0.47
N ARG A 439 22.99 6.82 -1.20
CA ARG A 439 21.52 6.97 -1.17
C ARG A 439 20.81 5.94 -0.30
N LEU A 440 21.55 5.01 0.30
CA LEU A 440 20.98 3.96 1.13
C LEU A 440 20.26 4.58 2.33
N THR A 441 18.95 4.37 2.40
CA THR A 441 18.10 4.83 3.50
C THR A 441 17.62 3.68 4.37
N THR A 442 17.49 2.49 3.79
CA THR A 442 16.97 1.30 4.48
C THR A 442 17.94 0.14 4.31
N LEU A 443 18.40 -0.40 5.44
CA LEU A 443 19.20 -1.63 5.49
C LEU A 443 18.51 -2.64 6.40
N ARG A 444 18.21 -3.82 5.86
CA ARG A 444 17.68 -4.96 6.64
C ARG A 444 18.63 -6.12 6.50
N VAL A 445 19.14 -6.64 7.61
CA VAL A 445 20.09 -7.77 7.60
C VAL A 445 19.64 -8.80 8.61
N HIS A 446 19.08 -9.90 8.10
CA HIS A 446 18.78 -11.09 8.88
C HIS A 446 19.81 -12.18 8.52
N SER A 447 20.66 -12.54 9.49
CA SER A 447 21.69 -13.56 9.34
C SER A 447 21.53 -14.63 10.42
N ARG A 448 21.70 -15.90 10.05
CA ARG A 448 21.64 -17.01 11.01
C ARG A 448 22.90 -17.17 11.84
N VAL A 449 24.00 -16.58 11.40
CA VAL A 449 25.32 -16.77 12.01
C VAL A 449 25.61 -15.67 13.04
N LEU A 450 24.94 -14.53 12.91
CA LEU A 450 25.15 -13.40 13.81
C LEU A 450 24.45 -13.65 15.14
N GLU A 451 25.20 -13.46 16.22
CA GLU A 451 24.62 -13.45 17.56
C GLU A 451 24.01 -12.07 17.87
N ASN A 452 23.11 -12.02 18.85
CA ASN A 452 22.51 -10.76 19.32
C ASN A 452 23.57 -9.71 19.75
N SER A 453 24.77 -10.13 20.14
CA SER A 453 25.89 -9.24 20.43
C SER A 453 26.45 -8.57 19.17
N ASP A 454 26.55 -9.30 18.06
CA ASP A 454 27.07 -8.77 16.79
C ASP A 454 26.12 -7.71 16.22
N ALA A 455 24.81 -7.96 16.35
CA ALA A 455 23.77 -7.00 15.99
C ALA A 455 23.90 -5.65 16.71
N LYS A 456 24.25 -5.68 18.01
CA LYS A 456 24.47 -4.47 18.81
C LYS A 456 25.71 -3.71 18.36
N VAL A 457 26.80 -4.42 18.06
CA VAL A 457 28.03 -3.82 17.54
C VAL A 457 27.75 -3.14 16.20
N LEU A 458 26.99 -3.80 15.31
CA LEU A 458 26.62 -3.19 14.03
C LEU A 458 25.80 -1.93 14.21
N HIS A 459 24.75 -1.98 15.03
CA HIS A 459 23.91 -0.81 15.29
C HIS A 459 24.74 0.36 15.80
N ALA A 460 25.73 0.11 16.66
CA ALA A 460 26.63 1.14 17.14
C ALA A 460 27.48 1.72 15.98
N MET A 461 28.08 0.86 15.16
CA MET A 461 28.92 1.28 14.03
C MET A 461 28.13 2.09 12.98
N LEU A 462 26.93 1.65 12.60
CA LEU A 462 26.10 2.34 11.62
C LEU A 462 25.47 3.62 12.18
N ARG A 463 25.04 3.65 13.45
CA ARG A 463 24.56 4.90 14.07
C ARG A 463 25.65 5.96 14.13
N GLU A 464 26.88 5.56 14.40
CA GLU A 464 28.01 6.47 14.47
C GLU A 464 28.39 6.98 13.07
N LYS A 465 28.47 6.09 12.09
CA LYS A 465 29.10 6.40 10.79
C LYS A 465 28.13 6.68 9.64
N ALA A 466 26.88 6.22 9.75
CA ALA A 466 25.84 6.37 8.72
C ALA A 466 24.45 6.63 9.36
N PRO A 467 24.28 7.74 10.11
CA PRO A 467 23.09 7.99 10.93
C PRO A 467 21.78 8.12 10.14
N ASN A 468 21.86 8.33 8.82
CA ASN A 468 20.70 8.44 7.93
C ASN A 468 20.16 7.07 7.47
N VAL A 469 20.88 5.97 7.72
CA VAL A 469 20.46 4.62 7.35
C VAL A 469 19.59 4.05 8.48
N GLN A 470 18.32 3.80 8.16
CA GLN A 470 17.40 3.08 9.04
C GLN A 470 17.69 1.59 8.98
N ILE A 471 17.81 0.96 10.15
CA ILE A 471 18.09 -0.46 10.29
C ILE A 471 16.85 -1.14 10.86
N TYR A 472 16.30 -2.11 10.13
CA TYR A 472 15.12 -2.87 10.56
C TYR A 472 15.45 -4.35 10.67
N ASP A 473 15.01 -4.94 11.79
CA ASP A 473 15.00 -6.37 12.15
C ASP A 473 16.34 -7.11 12.06
N TRP A 474 16.56 -8.02 13.02
CA TRP A 474 17.72 -8.89 13.14
C TRP A 474 17.34 -10.35 13.16
#